data_AF-A0A0W7YQL5-F1
#
_entry.id   AF-A0A0W7YQL5-F1
#
_cell.length_a   1.000
_cell.length_b   1.000
_cell.length_c   1.000
_cell.angle_alpha   90.00
_cell.angle_beta   90.00
_cell.angle_gamma   90.00
#
_symmetry.space_group_name_H-M   'P 1'
#
loop_
_entity.id
_entity.type
_entity.pdbx_description
1 polymer ?
#
loop_
_entity_poly.entity_id
_entity_poly.type
_entity_poly.pdbx_seq_one_letter_code
_entity_poly.pdbx_strand_id
1 'polypeptide(L)'
;MINASSIFKDLNDYDKTLVNTALDWAIKNCHLYSCSESDERRTRSNTTLAKFKFEAENYTFEKDELLALNSATHFFHTELITYKISAYDDEETIDKMHASFKKIGRKLDDFLVGV
;
A
#
# COMPACT_ATOMS: atom_id res chain seq x y z
N MET A 1 14.62 -11.30 3.79
CA MET A 1 13.66 -11.27 2.66
C MET A 1 12.71 -12.46 2.68
N ILE A 2 11.42 -12.15 2.71
CA ILE A 2 10.30 -13.06 2.61
C ILE A 2 9.76 -13.04 1.18
N ASN A 3 9.43 -14.21 0.62
CA ASN A 3 8.75 -14.31 -0.67
C ASN A 3 7.24 -14.08 -0.45
N ALA A 4 6.76 -12.91 -0.85
CA ALA A 4 5.36 -12.50 -0.73
C ALA A 4 4.54 -12.75 -2.01
N SER A 5 5.03 -13.57 -2.94
CA SER A 5 4.36 -13.79 -4.24
C SER A 5 2.92 -14.30 -4.08
N SER A 6 2.62 -15.06 -3.03
CA SER A 6 1.24 -15.50 -2.72
C SER A 6 0.27 -14.36 -2.40
N ILE A 7 0.78 -13.21 -1.95
CA ILE A 7 -0.03 -12.01 -1.68
C ILE A 7 -0.40 -11.35 -3.01
N PHE A 8 0.56 -11.17 -3.92
CA PHE A 8 0.40 -10.35 -5.11
C PHE A 8 0.06 -11.11 -6.40
N LYS A 9 0.28 -12.42 -6.45
CA LYS A 9 0.06 -13.27 -7.65
C LYS A 9 -1.37 -13.22 -8.18
N ASP A 10 -2.36 -13.07 -7.29
CA ASP A 10 -3.79 -13.04 -7.66
C ASP A 10 -4.35 -11.61 -7.74
N LEU A 11 -3.49 -10.59 -7.68
CA LEU A 11 -3.90 -9.21 -7.86
C LEU A 11 -3.96 -8.90 -9.36
N ASN A 12 -5.08 -8.34 -9.80
CA ASN A 12 -5.20 -7.81 -11.15
C ASN A 12 -4.46 -6.46 -11.25
N ASP A 13 -4.34 -5.92 -12.46
CA ASP A 13 -3.58 -4.68 -12.67
C ASP A 13 -4.21 -3.46 -11.99
N TYR A 14 -5.53 -3.49 -11.78
CA TYR A 14 -6.24 -2.48 -11.00
C TYR A 14 -5.85 -2.54 -9.51
N ASP A 15 -5.86 -3.73 -8.90
CA ASP A 15 -5.44 -3.97 -7.53
C ASP A 15 -3.99 -3.48 -7.30
N LYS A 16 -3.08 -3.78 -8.23
CA LYS A 16 -1.68 -3.32 -8.18
C LYS A 16 -1.57 -1.79 -8.24
N THR A 17 -2.37 -1.15 -9.09
CA THR A 17 -2.42 0.31 -9.22
C THR A 17 -2.92 0.97 -7.92
N LEU A 18 -3.90 0.35 -7.26
CA LEU A 18 -4.40 0.82 -5.97
C LEU A 18 -3.38 0.65 -4.85
N VAL A 19 -2.65 -0.46 -4.79
CA VAL A 19 -1.53 -0.63 -3.85
C VAL A 19 -0.50 0.48 -4.03
N ASN A 20 -0.10 0.76 -5.26
CA ASN A 20 0.85 1.84 -5.56
C ASN A 20 0.33 3.21 -5.12
N THR A 21 -0.97 3.46 -5.33
CA THR A 21 -1.61 4.73 -4.92
C THR A 21 -1.69 4.85 -3.41
N ALA A 22 -2.03 3.76 -2.70
CA ALA A 22 -2.06 3.74 -1.24
C ALA A 22 -0.67 3.92 -0.63
N LEU A 23 0.37 3.30 -1.23
CA LEU A 23 1.76 3.51 -0.84
C LEU A 23 2.20 4.96 -1.08
N ASP A 24 1.94 5.50 -2.28
CA ASP A 24 2.23 6.90 -2.60
C ASP A 24 1.55 7.85 -1.61
N TRP A 25 0.28 7.59 -1.27
CA TRP A 25 -0.47 8.39 -0.31
C TRP A 25 0.11 8.26 1.10
N ALA A 26 0.40 7.04 1.57
CA ALA A 26 0.89 6.81 2.91
C ALA A 26 2.32 7.34 3.11
N ILE A 27 3.14 7.39 2.05
CA ILE A 27 4.43 8.08 2.04
C ILE A 27 4.24 9.59 2.08
N LYS A 28 3.35 10.15 1.25
CA LYS A 28 3.07 11.60 1.19
C LYS A 28 2.50 12.14 2.52
N ASN A 29 1.69 11.33 3.19
CA ASN A 29 1.06 11.66 4.47
C ASN A 29 1.81 11.11 5.68
N CYS A 30 3.05 10.65 5.49
CA CYS A 30 3.98 10.30 6.58
C CYS A 30 3.54 9.11 7.45
N HIS A 31 2.58 8.31 6.98
CA HIS A 31 2.05 7.15 7.68
C HIS A 31 2.99 5.95 7.62
N LEU A 32 3.92 5.92 6.65
CA LEU A 32 4.93 4.87 6.55
C LEU A 32 6.28 5.27 7.14
N TYR A 33 6.66 6.55 7.03
CA TYR A 33 7.90 7.09 7.55
C TYR A 33 7.70 8.57 7.93
N SER A 34 8.35 9.02 9.00
CA SER A 34 8.26 10.40 9.49
C SER A 34 8.65 11.43 8.41
N CYS A 35 7.68 12.24 7.96
CA CYS A 35 8.00 13.44 7.20
C CYS A 35 8.61 14.47 8.15
N SER A 36 9.90 14.72 7.97
CA SER A 36 10.42 16.05 8.22
C SER A 36 10.67 16.69 6.86
N GLU A 37 10.55 18.02 6.78
CA GLU A 37 10.68 18.81 5.54
C GLU A 37 12.08 18.77 4.89
N SER A 38 13.02 17.97 5.39
CA SER A 38 14.38 17.91 4.85
C SER A 38 14.49 17.02 3.60
N ASP A 39 15.27 17.50 2.62
CA ASP A 39 15.50 16.84 1.33
C ASP A 39 16.08 15.42 1.46
N GLU A 40 16.85 15.15 2.52
CA GLU A 40 17.37 13.81 2.83
C GLU A 40 16.25 12.80 3.13
N ARG A 41 15.16 13.23 3.78
CA ARG A 41 14.04 12.33 4.09
C ARG A 41 13.12 12.16 2.88
N ARG A 42 12.92 13.20 2.07
CA ARG A 42 12.28 13.06 0.74
C ARG A 42 13.02 12.05 -0.14
N THR A 43 14.36 12.11 -0.13
CA THR A 43 15.20 11.16 -0.85
C THR A 43 14.97 9.74 -0.32
N ARG A 44 14.97 9.52 1.00
CA ARG A 44 14.65 8.21 1.60
C ARG A 44 13.26 7.72 1.22
N SER A 45 12.24 8.56 1.29
CA SER A 45 10.87 8.22 0.87
C SER A 45 10.77 7.82 -0.60
N ASN A 46 11.44 8.54 -1.50
CA ASN A 46 11.49 8.21 -2.93
C ASN A 46 12.28 6.92 -3.19
N THR A 47 13.39 6.71 -2.48
CA THR A 47 14.16 5.45 -2.52
C THR A 47 13.32 4.29 -2.02
N THR A 48 12.54 4.47 -0.95
CA THR A 48 11.64 3.43 -0.43
C THR A 48 10.52 3.13 -1.40
N LEU A 49 9.93 4.13 -2.07
CA LEU A 49 8.92 3.90 -3.09
C LEU A 49 9.49 3.13 -4.29
N ALA A 50 10.68 3.53 -4.77
CA ALA A 50 11.35 2.84 -5.87
C ALA A 50 11.71 1.39 -5.48
N LYS A 51 12.19 1.19 -4.25
CA LYS A 51 12.45 -0.13 -3.67
C LYS A 51 11.17 -0.96 -3.60
N PHE A 52 10.08 -0.41 -3.08
CA PHE A 52 8.79 -1.08 -3.02
C PHE A 52 8.25 -1.48 -4.39
N LYS A 53 8.39 -0.62 -5.39
CA LYS A 53 7.99 -0.93 -6.77
C LYS A 53 8.84 -2.06 -7.35
N PHE A 54 10.16 -2.01 -7.16
CA PHE A 54 11.08 -3.06 -7.57
C PHE A 54 10.82 -4.39 -6.84
N GLU A 55 10.55 -4.35 -5.55
CA GLU A 55 10.26 -5.51 -4.71
C GLU A 55 8.86 -6.07 -4.95
N ALA A 56 7.89 -5.24 -5.33
CA ALA A 56 6.58 -5.68 -5.80
C ALA A 56 6.67 -6.41 -7.15
N GLU A 57 7.58 -6.00 -8.03
CA GLU A 57 7.85 -6.71 -9.29
C GLU A 57 8.54 -8.07 -9.06
N ASN A 58 9.35 -8.19 -8.00
CA ASN A 58 10.08 -9.41 -7.67
C ASN A 58 9.46 -10.24 -6.53
N TYR A 59 8.39 -9.73 -5.90
CA TYR A 59 7.70 -10.27 -4.73
C TYR A 59 8.58 -10.56 -3.50
N THR A 60 9.69 -9.85 -3.35
CA THR A 60 10.64 -10.05 -2.25
C THR A 60 10.64 -8.86 -1.32
N PHE A 61 10.13 -9.01 -0.10
CA PHE A 61 10.02 -7.93 0.87
C PHE A 61 10.67 -8.34 2.19
N GLU A 62 11.19 -7.39 2.97
CA GLU A 62 11.46 -7.63 4.39
C GLU A 62 10.16 -7.60 5.22
N LYS A 63 10.18 -8.22 6.41
CA LYS A 63 8.99 -8.30 7.29
C LYS A 63 8.46 -6.91 7.65
N ASP A 64 9.35 -5.98 7.95
CA ASP A 64 9.01 -4.61 8.31
C ASP A 64 8.37 -3.84 7.14
N GLU A 65 8.74 -4.18 5.91
CA GLU A 65 8.15 -3.61 4.69
C GLU A 65 6.73 -4.14 4.47
N LEU A 66 6.51 -5.44 4.67
CA LEU A 66 5.15 -6.00 4.63
C LEU A 66 4.25 -5.40 5.71
N LEU A 67 4.76 -5.16 6.92
CA LEU A 67 4.02 -4.50 8.00
C LEU A 67 3.68 -3.04 7.67
N ALA A 68 4.64 -2.32 7.08
CA ALA A 68 4.45 -0.97 6.57
C ALA A 68 3.34 -0.96 5.50
N LEU A 69 3.43 -1.82 4.49
CA LEU A 69 2.41 -1.94 3.45
C LEU A 69 1.02 -2.26 4.00
N ASN A 70 0.94 -3.18 4.98
CA ASN A 70 -0.32 -3.52 5.63
C ASN A 70 -0.94 -2.30 6.34
N SER A 71 -0.12 -1.57 7.08
CA SER A 71 -0.54 -0.34 7.78
C SER A 71 -1.01 0.73 6.79
N ALA A 72 -0.26 0.97 5.70
CA ALA A 72 -0.63 1.91 4.64
C ALA A 72 -1.97 1.57 3.99
N THR A 73 -2.16 0.28 3.68
CA THR A 73 -3.39 -0.22 3.09
C THR A 73 -4.58 0.03 4.01
N HIS A 74 -4.41 -0.20 5.32
CA HIS A 74 -5.46 0.02 6.32
C HIS A 74 -5.79 1.51 6.52
N PHE A 75 -4.77 2.37 6.61
CA PHE A 75 -4.97 3.82 6.74
C PHE A 75 -5.67 4.39 5.51
N PHE A 76 -5.20 4.07 4.30
CA PHE A 76 -5.81 4.57 3.08
C PHE A 76 -7.23 4.05 2.90
N HIS A 77 -7.51 2.79 3.26
CA HIS A 77 -8.87 2.25 3.25
C HIS A 77 -9.78 2.98 4.25
N THR A 78 -9.30 3.27 5.45
CA THR A 78 -10.05 4.02 6.47
C THR A 78 -10.35 5.45 6.02
N GLU A 79 -9.38 6.12 5.41
CA GLU A 79 -9.52 7.47 4.86
C GLU A 79 -10.49 7.50 3.67
N LEU A 80 -10.47 6.47 2.79
CA LEU A 80 -11.46 6.32 1.74
C LEU A 80 -12.88 6.20 2.29
N ILE A 81 -13.09 5.40 3.34
CA ILE A 81 -14.41 5.25 4.00
C ILE A 81 -14.83 6.58 4.65
N THR A 82 -13.91 7.20 5.38
CA THR A 82 -14.21 8.33 6.27
C THR A 82 -14.40 9.62 5.51
N TYR A 83 -13.55 9.89 4.52
CA TYR A 83 -13.52 11.16 3.83
C TYR A 83 -14.12 11.12 2.43
N LYS A 84 -14.57 9.94 1.93
CA LYS A 84 -14.99 9.74 0.53
C LYS A 84 -14.14 10.61 -0.38
N ILE A 85 -12.82 10.33 -0.45
CA ILE A 85 -11.83 11.22 -1.08
C ILE A 85 -12.50 11.92 -2.26
N SER A 86 -12.73 13.23 -2.11
CA SER A 86 -13.63 14.06 -2.93
C SER A 86 -13.14 14.24 -4.38
N ALA A 87 -12.27 13.34 -4.83
CA ALA A 87 -11.69 13.22 -6.16
C ALA A 87 -12.31 12.07 -6.97
N TYR A 88 -13.08 11.18 -6.33
CA TYR A 88 -13.77 10.08 -7.01
C TYR A 88 -15.29 10.28 -6.88
N ASP A 89 -15.88 11.03 -7.81
CA ASP A 89 -17.32 11.34 -7.82
C ASP A 89 -18.21 10.15 -8.27
N ASP A 90 -17.61 9.00 -8.53
CA ASP A 90 -18.25 7.79 -9.04
C ASP A 90 -18.29 6.70 -7.94
N GLU A 91 -19.51 6.38 -7.50
CA GLU A 91 -19.81 5.39 -6.47
C GLU A 91 -19.33 3.97 -6.84
N GLU A 92 -19.36 3.61 -8.13
CA GLU A 92 -18.87 2.32 -8.64
C GLU A 92 -17.34 2.22 -8.49
N THR A 93 -16.61 3.31 -8.73
CA THR A 93 -15.16 3.36 -8.49
C THR A 93 -14.84 3.25 -7.00
N ILE A 94 -15.57 3.94 -6.13
CA ILE A 94 -15.38 3.85 -4.68
C ILE A 94 -15.62 2.41 -4.19
N ASP A 95 -16.67 1.75 -4.64
CA ASP A 95 -16.98 0.36 -4.27
C ASP A 95 -15.92 -0.63 -4.75
N LYS A 96 -15.43 -0.45 -5.99
CA LYS A 96 -14.30 -1.24 -6.51
C LYS A 96 -13.04 -1.05 -5.68
N MET A 97 -12.71 0.20 -5.31
CA MET A 97 -11.56 0.50 -4.46
C MET A 97 -11.70 -0.17 -3.09
N HIS A 98 -12.87 -0.09 -2.45
CA HIS A 98 -13.13 -0.76 -1.18
C HIS A 98 -12.97 -2.28 -1.27
N ALA A 99 -13.52 -2.91 -2.30
CA ALA A 99 -13.40 -4.34 -2.51
C ALA A 99 -11.94 -4.78 -2.67
N SER A 100 -11.17 -4.04 -3.48
CA SER A 100 -9.74 -4.29 -3.70
C SER A 100 -8.92 -4.13 -2.41
N PHE A 101 -9.08 -3.04 -1.66
CA PHE A 101 -8.32 -2.83 -0.42
C PHE A 101 -8.66 -3.86 0.66
N LYS A 102 -9.93 -4.25 0.78
CA LYS A 102 -10.34 -5.31 1.70
C LYS A 102 -9.72 -6.66 1.33
N LYS A 103 -9.65 -6.99 0.04
CA LYS A 103 -8.99 -8.20 -0.49
C LYS A 103 -7.49 -8.18 -0.18
N ILE A 104 -6.81 -7.07 -0.45
CA ILE A 104 -5.37 -6.90 -0.23
C ILE A 104 -5.03 -6.97 1.25
N GLY A 105 -5.74 -6.20 2.10
CA GLY A 105 -5.53 -6.17 3.54
C GLY A 105 -5.68 -7.55 4.18
N ARG A 106 -6.72 -8.31 3.83
CA ARG A 106 -6.87 -9.70 4.31
C ARG A 106 -5.72 -10.60 3.90
N LYS A 107 -5.27 -10.53 2.63
CA LYS A 107 -4.12 -11.32 2.17
C LYS A 107 -2.84 -10.96 2.92
N LEU A 108 -2.63 -9.69 3.25
CA LEU A 108 -1.48 -9.22 4.04
C LEU A 108 -1.58 -9.71 5.50
N ASP A 109 -2.75 -9.57 6.13
CA ASP A 109 -3.00 -10.04 7.50
C ASP A 109 -2.77 -11.55 7.63
N ASP A 110 -3.41 -12.36 6.77
CA ASP A 110 -3.29 -13.81 6.78
C ASP A 110 -1.82 -14.26 6.58
N PHE A 111 -1.10 -13.57 5.69
CA PHE A 111 0.30 -13.85 5.43
C PHE A 111 1.18 -13.48 6.62
N LEU A 112 0.99 -12.31 7.22
CA LEU A 112 1.79 -11.82 8.35
C LEU A 112 1.53 -12.62 9.64
N VAL A 113 0.33 -13.17 9.84
CA VAL A 113 0.03 -14.09 10.95
C VAL A 113 0.76 -15.42 10.77
N GLY A 114 0.98 -15.86 9.52
CA GLY A 114 1.67 -17.11 9.20
C GLY A 114 3.21 -17.03 9.16
N VAL A 115 3.81 -15.84 9.31
CA VAL A 115 5.25 -15.58 9.19
C VAL A 115 5.88 -15.12 10.51
#